data_AF-A0A401J945-F1
#
_entry.id   AF-A0A401J945-F1
#
_cell.length_a   1.000
_cell.length_b   1.000
_cell.length_c   1.000
_cell.angle_alpha   90.00
_cell.angle_beta   90.00
_cell.angle_gamma   90.00
#
_symmetry.space_group_name_H-M   'P 1'
#
loop_
_entity.id
_entity.type
_entity.pdbx_description
1 polymer ?
#
loop_
_entity_poly.entity_id
_entity_poly.type
_entity_poly.pdbx_seq_one_letter_code
_entity_poly.pdbx_strand_id
1 'polypeptide(L)'
;MGIDVAAWWRPTALTYFDKLTKPGILALFEEIGGLELRMRYSGSKKHDLAASAERLFGGDVIIEPEIQERALAWLPEEMRFAAPENWAAPPSSDHGGNNLADRVNEEGDSEGDESFAQAA
;
A
#
# COMPACT_ATOMS: atom_id res chain seq x y z
N MET A 1 3.80 -21.53 -13.17
CA MET A 1 2.68 -20.72 -13.68
C MET A 1 2.49 -19.57 -12.71
N GLY A 2 2.97 -18.39 -13.04
CA GLY A 2 2.73 -17.19 -12.24
C GLY A 2 1.38 -16.61 -12.64
N ILE A 3 0.45 -16.53 -11.70
CA ILE A 3 -0.81 -15.81 -11.93
C ILE A 3 -0.46 -14.34 -11.85
N ASP A 4 -0.64 -13.60 -12.93
CA ASP A 4 -0.58 -12.14 -12.89
C ASP A 4 -1.86 -11.64 -12.22
N VAL A 5 -1.79 -11.49 -10.90
CA VAL A 5 -2.93 -11.04 -10.09
C VAL A 5 -3.38 -9.65 -10.54
N ALA A 6 -2.43 -8.81 -11.00
CA ALA A 6 -2.69 -7.49 -11.58
C ALA A 6 -3.68 -7.54 -12.74
N ALA A 7 -3.56 -8.49 -13.65
CA ALA A 7 -4.49 -8.67 -14.76
C ALA A 7 -5.94 -8.95 -14.32
N TRP A 8 -6.18 -9.41 -13.09
CA TRP A 8 -7.52 -9.74 -12.59
C TRP A 8 -8.23 -8.59 -11.89
N TRP A 9 -7.48 -7.59 -11.39
CA TRP A 9 -8.06 -6.42 -10.74
C TRP A 9 -7.81 -5.11 -11.50
N ARG A 10 -7.03 -5.12 -12.60
CA ARG A 10 -6.83 -3.92 -13.44
C ARG A 10 -8.16 -3.47 -14.10
N PRO A 11 -8.42 -2.16 -14.13
CA PRO A 11 -9.58 -1.62 -14.84
C PRO A 11 -9.44 -1.87 -16.35
N THR A 12 -10.44 -2.55 -16.92
CA THR A 12 -10.55 -2.82 -18.37
C THR A 12 -11.68 -2.02 -19.00
N ALA A 13 -11.74 -1.98 -20.33
CA ALA A 13 -12.80 -1.31 -21.07
C ALA A 13 -14.16 -1.86 -20.66
N LEU A 14 -14.26 -3.18 -20.50
CA LEU A 14 -15.51 -3.86 -20.14
C LEU A 14 -15.88 -3.72 -18.66
N THR A 15 -14.92 -3.54 -17.76
CA THR A 15 -15.17 -3.54 -16.31
C THR A 15 -15.37 -2.13 -15.74
N TYR A 16 -14.61 -1.15 -16.26
CA TYR A 16 -14.59 0.22 -15.73
C TYR A 16 -14.85 1.28 -16.82
N PHE A 17 -14.08 1.31 -17.91
CA PHE A 17 -14.18 2.43 -18.87
C PHE A 17 -15.50 2.49 -19.63
N ASP A 18 -16.22 1.37 -19.81
CA ASP A 18 -17.55 1.40 -20.43
C ASP A 18 -18.60 2.07 -19.54
N LYS A 19 -18.40 2.08 -18.21
CA LYS A 19 -19.28 2.79 -17.27
C LYS A 19 -19.04 4.30 -17.28
N LEU A 20 -17.86 4.73 -17.71
CA LEU A 20 -17.52 6.14 -17.81
C LEU A 20 -18.16 6.80 -19.04
N THR A 21 -18.47 8.08 -18.88
CA THR A 21 -18.89 8.92 -20.00
C THR A 21 -17.67 9.34 -20.83
N LYS A 22 -17.88 9.72 -22.10
CA LYS A 22 -16.80 10.25 -22.96
C LYS A 22 -15.94 11.33 -22.27
N PRO A 23 -16.51 12.37 -21.62
CA PRO A 23 -15.70 13.36 -20.90
C PRO A 23 -14.97 12.76 -19.68
N GLY A 24 -15.54 11.77 -19.00
CA GLY A 24 -14.89 11.08 -17.88
C GLY A 24 -13.61 10.38 -18.31
N ILE A 25 -13.63 9.64 -19.42
CA ILE A 25 -12.42 8.97 -19.91
C ILE A 25 -11.39 9.98 -20.46
N LEU A 26 -11.85 11.08 -21.06
CA LEU A 26 -10.95 12.16 -21.50
C LEU A 26 -10.23 12.85 -20.34
N ALA A 27 -10.91 13.03 -19.19
CA ALA A 27 -10.29 13.56 -17.98
C ALA A 27 -9.17 12.62 -17.47
N LEU A 28 -9.34 11.31 -17.59
CA LEU A 28 -8.28 10.34 -17.23
C LEU A 28 -7.06 10.45 -18.13
N PHE A 29 -7.26 10.58 -19.45
CA PHE A 29 -6.15 10.82 -20.37
C PHE A 29 -5.41 12.13 -20.06
N GLU A 30 -6.15 13.16 -19.64
CA GLU A 30 -5.57 14.43 -19.21
C GLU A 30 -4.78 14.33 -17.91
N GLU A 31 -5.25 13.56 -16.93
CA GLU A 31 -4.55 13.35 -15.66
C GLU A 31 -3.18 12.66 -15.85
N ILE A 32 -3.09 11.77 -16.84
CA ILE A 32 -1.90 10.91 -17.03
C ILE A 32 -0.91 11.52 -18.03
N GLY A 33 -1.42 11.95 -19.17
CA GLY A 33 -0.62 12.46 -20.30
C GLY A 33 -0.89 13.92 -20.64
N GLY A 34 -1.64 14.63 -19.80
CA GLY A 34 -1.94 16.04 -20.01
C GLY A 34 -2.95 16.29 -21.13
N LEU A 35 -3.15 17.59 -21.39
CA LEU A 35 -4.08 18.12 -22.36
C LEU A 35 -3.86 17.55 -23.78
N GLU A 36 -2.60 17.39 -24.18
CA GLU A 36 -2.22 16.86 -25.51
C GLU A 36 -2.79 15.46 -25.76
N LEU A 37 -2.70 14.57 -24.75
CA LEU A 37 -3.22 13.21 -24.86
C LEU A 37 -4.74 13.23 -24.97
N ARG A 38 -5.41 14.06 -24.16
CA ARG A 38 -6.87 14.28 -24.25
C ARG A 38 -7.28 14.75 -25.65
N MET A 39 -6.52 15.65 -26.27
CA MET A 39 -6.88 16.21 -27.58
C MET A 39 -6.77 15.16 -28.69
N ARG A 40 -5.75 14.30 -28.66
CA ARG A 40 -5.63 13.19 -29.61
C ARG A 40 -6.83 12.24 -29.57
N TYR A 41 -7.35 11.95 -28.38
CA TYR A 41 -8.48 11.02 -28.22
C TYR A 41 -9.86 11.68 -28.26
N SER A 42 -9.96 13.02 -28.23
CA SER A 42 -11.24 13.75 -28.23
C SER A 42 -12.10 13.47 -29.48
N GLY A 43 -11.47 13.14 -30.61
CA GLY A 43 -12.17 12.77 -31.85
C GLY A 43 -12.82 11.38 -31.85
N SER A 44 -12.40 10.48 -30.96
CA SER A 44 -12.84 9.07 -30.98
C SER A 44 -14.26 8.86 -30.43
N LYS A 45 -14.86 7.73 -30.81
CA LYS A 45 -16.16 7.25 -30.29
C LYS A 45 -15.97 6.69 -28.88
N LYS A 46 -17.00 6.74 -28.02
CA LYS A 46 -16.93 6.23 -26.62
C LYS A 46 -16.32 4.82 -26.54
N HIS A 47 -16.80 3.89 -27.36
CA HIS A 47 -16.31 2.50 -27.35
C HIS A 47 -14.83 2.39 -27.74
N ASP A 48 -14.43 3.11 -28.79
CA ASP A 48 -13.03 3.17 -29.25
C ASP A 48 -12.12 3.83 -28.21
N LEU A 49 -12.65 4.82 -27.49
CA LEU A 49 -11.98 5.58 -26.45
C LEU A 49 -11.82 4.72 -25.18
N ALA A 50 -12.82 3.92 -24.82
CA ALA A 50 -12.73 2.93 -23.74
C ALA A 50 -11.73 1.81 -24.08
N ALA A 51 -11.72 1.31 -25.31
CA ALA A 51 -10.73 0.33 -25.77
C ALA A 51 -9.31 0.92 -25.78
N SER A 52 -9.15 2.17 -26.23
CA SER A 52 -7.87 2.88 -26.20
C SER A 52 -7.38 3.11 -24.77
N ALA A 53 -8.28 3.43 -23.85
CA ALA A 53 -7.96 3.55 -22.43
C ALA A 53 -7.45 2.22 -21.89
N GLU A 54 -8.18 1.12 -22.08
CA GLU A 54 -7.72 -0.22 -21.65
C GLU A 54 -6.31 -0.53 -22.13
N ARG A 55 -5.99 -0.24 -23.40
CA ARG A 55 -4.66 -0.48 -23.95
C ARG A 55 -3.61 0.45 -23.33
N LEU A 56 -3.96 1.70 -23.05
CA LEU A 56 -3.07 2.65 -22.38
C LEU A 56 -2.75 2.20 -20.95
N PHE A 57 -3.79 1.93 -20.17
CA PHE A 57 -3.66 1.48 -18.78
C PHE A 57 -3.11 0.07 -18.67
N GLY A 58 -3.31 -0.79 -19.66
CA GLY A 58 -2.72 -2.13 -19.72
C GLY A 58 -1.27 -2.17 -20.20
N GLY A 59 -0.71 -1.04 -20.66
CA GLY A 59 0.64 -0.99 -21.22
C GLY A 59 0.77 -1.57 -22.65
N ASP A 60 -0.35 -1.80 -23.34
CA ASP A 60 -0.39 -2.29 -24.75
C ASP A 60 -0.19 -1.15 -25.77
N VAL A 61 -0.24 0.12 -25.33
CA VAL A 61 0.01 1.28 -26.19
C VAL A 61 1.48 1.71 -26.12
N ILE A 62 2.09 1.87 -27.29
CA ILE A 62 3.42 2.47 -27.47
C ILE A 62 3.27 4.00 -27.47
N ILE A 63 3.48 4.61 -26.31
CA ILE A 63 3.47 6.06 -26.07
C ILE A 63 4.73 6.46 -25.30
N GLU A 64 4.85 7.74 -24.97
CA GLU A 64 5.95 8.25 -24.14
C GLU A 64 6.09 7.41 -22.86
N PRO A 65 7.31 6.96 -22.51
CA PRO A 65 7.53 6.02 -21.41
C PRO A 65 7.03 6.59 -20.08
N GLU A 66 7.18 7.91 -19.87
CA GLU A 66 6.69 8.60 -18.68
C GLU A 66 5.16 8.50 -18.53
N ILE A 67 4.43 8.58 -19.64
CA ILE A 67 2.96 8.46 -19.65
C ILE A 67 2.58 6.99 -19.48
N GLN A 68 3.34 6.06 -20.05
CA GLN A 68 3.10 4.63 -19.91
C GLN A 68 3.30 4.16 -18.45
N GLU A 69 4.37 4.60 -17.80
CA GLU A 69 4.64 4.29 -16.39
C GLU A 69 3.54 4.86 -15.48
N ARG A 70 3.10 6.10 -15.73
CA ARG A 70 1.98 6.71 -15.01
C ARG A 70 0.67 5.95 -15.24
N ALA A 71 0.37 5.55 -16.47
CA ALA A 71 -0.82 4.77 -16.78
C ALA A 71 -0.78 3.37 -16.13
N LEU A 72 0.41 2.75 -16.07
CA LEU A 72 0.61 1.46 -15.40
C LEU A 72 0.44 1.58 -13.88
N ALA A 73 0.90 2.66 -13.28
CA ALA A 73 0.75 2.94 -11.84
C ALA A 73 -0.64 3.48 -11.47
N TRP A 74 -1.41 3.97 -12.45
CA TRP A 74 -2.72 4.57 -12.22
C TRP A 74 -3.78 3.53 -11.87
N LEU A 75 -4.60 3.85 -10.87
CA LEU A 75 -5.75 3.07 -10.45
C LEU A 75 -6.91 3.99 -10.09
N PRO A 76 -8.16 3.59 -10.38
CA PRO A 76 -9.33 4.36 -9.99
C PRO A 76 -9.47 4.40 -8.47
N GLU A 77 -10.00 5.50 -7.95
CA GLU A 77 -10.15 5.74 -6.51
C GLU A 77 -10.93 4.61 -5.81
N GLU A 78 -11.97 4.07 -6.46
CA GLU A 78 -12.76 2.94 -5.95
C GLU A 78 -11.95 1.65 -5.74
N MET A 79 -10.86 1.48 -6.49
CA MET A 79 -9.94 0.33 -6.39
C MET A 79 -8.64 0.67 -5.64
N ARG A 80 -8.39 1.96 -5.38
CA ARG A 80 -7.21 2.39 -4.63
C ARG A 80 -7.48 2.15 -3.16
N PHE A 81 -6.69 1.26 -2.55
CA PHE A 81 -6.70 1.12 -1.10
C PHE A 81 -6.27 2.45 -0.48
N ALA A 82 -7.16 3.08 0.31
CA ALA A 82 -6.76 4.17 1.17
C ALA A 82 -5.64 3.68 2.08
N ALA A 83 -4.51 4.39 2.12
CA ALA A 83 -3.53 4.14 3.16
C ALA A 83 -4.27 4.26 4.51
N PRO A 84 -4.14 3.30 5.43
CA PRO A 84 -4.79 3.42 6.72
C PRO A 84 -4.19 4.65 7.41
N GLU A 85 -4.94 5.75 7.46
CA GLU A 85 -4.60 7.00 8.18
C GLU A 85 -4.32 6.75 9.68
N ASN A 86 -4.44 5.51 10.18
CA ASN A 86 -4.21 5.18 11.58
C ASN A 86 -3.82 3.70 11.85
N TRP A 87 -3.08 3.02 10.97
CA TRP A 87 -2.36 1.82 11.48
C TRP A 87 -1.11 2.30 12.22
N ALA A 88 -1.30 2.87 13.41
CA ALA A 88 -0.26 2.94 14.40
C ALA A 88 0.23 1.49 14.58
N ALA A 89 1.44 1.22 14.08
CA ALA A 89 2.06 -0.09 14.21
C ALA A 89 1.95 -0.49 15.69
N PRO A 90 1.34 -1.64 16.03
CA PRO A 90 1.40 -2.10 17.41
C PRO A 90 2.89 -2.19 17.77
N PRO A 91 3.32 -1.63 18.92
CA PRO A 91 4.71 -1.78 19.31
C PRO A 91 4.98 -3.29 19.35
N SER A 92 5.95 -3.73 18.54
CA SER A 92 6.47 -5.08 18.63
C SER A 92 7.05 -5.26 20.03
N SER A 93 6.23 -5.74 20.96
CA SER A 93 6.70 -6.23 22.26
C SER A 93 7.42 -7.54 21.99
N ASP A 94 8.70 -7.38 21.74
CA ASP A 94 9.74 -8.40 21.69
C ASP A 94 9.54 -9.43 22.82
N HIS A 95 9.05 -10.61 22.44
CA HIS A 95 9.01 -11.77 23.32
C HIS A 95 10.22 -12.64 22.98
N GLY A 96 11.33 -12.47 23.71
CA GLY A 96 12.42 -13.44 23.67
C GLY A 96 13.75 -12.95 24.24
N GLY A 97 13.98 -13.19 25.54
CA GLY A 97 15.28 -12.91 26.13
C GLY A 97 15.49 -13.49 27.52
N ASN A 98 15.30 -14.80 27.69
CA ASN A 98 15.73 -15.51 28.90
C ASN A 98 17.23 -15.29 29.12
N ASN A 99 17.63 -14.61 30.20
CA ASN A 99 19.00 -14.68 30.73
C ASN A 99 18.98 -15.04 32.21
N LEU A 100 19.06 -16.35 32.42
CA LEU A 100 19.37 -17.00 33.69
C LEU A 100 20.90 -17.10 33.82
N ALA A 101 21.55 -16.00 34.20
CA ALA A 101 22.91 -15.93 34.74
C ALA A 101 23.12 -14.45 35.14
N ASP A 102 23.28 -14.09 36.40
CA ASP A 102 24.58 -14.21 37.05
C ASP A 102 24.41 -14.05 38.58
N ARG A 103 24.97 -15.01 39.33
CA ARG A 103 25.17 -14.91 40.78
C ARG A 103 26.56 -14.30 41.00
N VAL A 104 26.67 -13.30 41.88
CA VAL A 104 27.79 -12.97 42.81
C VAL A 104 27.53 -11.52 43.29
N ASN A 105 27.00 -11.35 44.51
CA ASN A 105 27.74 -11.00 45.75
C ASN A 105 27.67 -9.49 46.02
N GLU A 106 27.11 -9.07 47.16
CA GLU A 106 27.90 -8.44 48.22
C GLU A 106 27.08 -8.28 49.50
N GLU A 107 27.75 -8.61 50.60
CA GLU A 107 27.28 -8.69 51.98
C GLU A 107 27.35 -7.32 52.69
N GLY A 108 26.66 -7.23 53.83
CA GLY A 108 26.91 -6.24 54.89
C GLY A 108 25.84 -5.15 54.97
N ASP A 109 25.40 -4.69 56.12
CA ASP A 109 25.75 -4.93 57.52
C ASP A 109 24.73 -4.08 58.30
N SER A 110 24.12 -4.58 59.36
CA SER A 110 23.88 -3.80 60.59
C SER A 110 23.05 -4.58 61.62
N GLU A 111 23.65 -4.62 62.80
CA GLU A 111 23.26 -5.18 64.08
C GLU A 111 21.87 -4.78 64.60
N GLY A 112 21.32 -5.63 65.46
CA GLY A 112 20.13 -5.34 66.26
C GLY A 112 19.81 -6.47 67.24
N ASP A 113 20.59 -6.51 68.32
CA ASP A 113 20.43 -7.29 69.55
C ASP A 113 18.97 -7.41 70.03
N GLU A 114 18.49 -8.64 70.32
CA GLU A 114 17.59 -8.88 71.45
C GLU A 114 17.91 -10.25 72.10
N SER A 115 18.82 -10.18 73.06
CA SER A 115 18.78 -10.83 74.37
C SER A 115 17.59 -11.78 74.67
N PHE A 116 17.92 -13.03 75.05
CA PHE A 116 18.01 -13.46 76.47
C PHE A 116 17.73 -14.96 76.57
N ALA A 117 18.69 -15.69 77.12
CA ALA A 117 18.56 -17.10 77.47
C ALA A 117 17.68 -17.29 78.71
N GLN A 118 17.10 -18.50 78.82
CA GLN A 118 17.11 -19.36 80.01
C GLN A 118 15.77 -19.70 80.70
N ALA A 119 15.70 -21.00 81.03
CA ALA A 119 15.01 -21.70 82.12
C ALA A 119 13.48 -21.86 82.00
N ALA A 120 12.86 -22.99 82.34
CA ALA A 120 13.24 -24.12 83.19
C ALA A 120 12.59 -25.43 82.72
#